data_AF-A0A2V7P8T3-F1
#
_entry.id   AF-A0A2V7P8T3-F1
#
_cell.length_a   1.000
_cell.length_b   1.000
_cell.length_c   1.000
_cell.angle_alpha   90.00
_cell.angle_beta   90.00
_cell.angle_gamma   90.00
#
_symmetry.space_group_name_H-M   'P 1'
#
loop_
_entity.id
_entity.type
_entity.pdbx_description
1 polymer ?
#
loop_
_entity_poly.entity_id
_entity_poly.type
_entity_poly.pdbx_seq_one_letter_code
_entity_poly.pdbx_strand_id
1 'polypeptide(L)'
;MRTPTSWPSLSLRLALRALANPRLAVDLLRLAWSFRARGWYRHPPFLPLPPREYIRWRMFTAYGDEAAVPPLEDVVRFARWRREVMHV
;
A
#
# COMPACT_ATOMS: atom_id res chain seq x y z
N MET A 1 -4.89 19.90 -10.87
CA MET A 1 -4.08 20.21 -9.67
C MET A 1 -3.80 18.91 -8.92
N ARG A 2 -2.54 18.44 -8.85
CA ARG A 2 -2.18 17.29 -7.99
C ARG A 2 -2.15 17.78 -6.55
N THR A 3 -3.09 17.35 -5.73
CA THR A 3 -3.06 17.65 -4.29
C THR A 3 -1.86 16.94 -3.68
N PRO A 4 -1.00 17.62 -2.88
CA PRO A 4 -0.01 16.92 -2.08
C PRO A 4 -0.77 15.94 -1.18
N THR A 5 -0.64 14.66 -1.47
CA THR A 5 -1.42 13.62 -0.79
C THR A 5 -0.63 13.25 0.45
N SER A 6 -1.25 13.30 1.64
CA SER A 6 -0.61 12.83 2.87
C SER A 6 -0.85 11.33 3.04
N TRP A 7 0.07 10.60 3.68
CA TRP A 7 -0.09 9.17 3.98
C TRP A 7 -1.44 8.83 4.63
N PRO A 8 -1.95 9.58 5.63
CA PRO A 8 -3.27 9.33 6.20
C PRO A 8 -4.41 9.47 5.18
N SER A 9 -4.35 10.49 4.33
CA SER A 9 -5.38 10.72 3.30
C SER A 9 -5.37 9.61 2.22
N LEU A 10 -4.19 9.13 1.84
CA LEU A 10 -4.05 8.00 0.92
C LEU A 10 -4.63 6.73 1.53
N SER A 11 -4.25 6.42 2.77
CA SER A 11 -4.74 5.24 3.51
C SER A 11 -6.26 5.24 3.66
N LEU A 12 -6.84 6.39 4.01
CA LEU A 12 -8.30 6.53 4.13
C LEU A 12 -9.01 6.31 2.79
N ARG A 13 -8.49 6.91 1.70
CA ARG A 13 -9.05 6.73 0.36
C ARG A 13 -8.96 5.29 -0.13
N LEU A 14 -7.83 4.62 0.14
CA LEU A 14 -7.65 3.19 -0.14
C LEU A 14 -8.65 2.34 0.65
N ALA A 15 -8.82 2.63 1.94
CA ALA A 15 -9.78 1.91 2.79
C ALA A 15 -11.22 2.09 2.28
N LEU A 16 -11.64 3.31 1.97
CA LEU A 16 -12.97 3.59 1.41
C LEU A 16 -13.19 2.87 0.06
N ARG A 17 -12.20 2.90 -0.84
CA ARG A 17 -12.28 2.16 -2.12
C ARG A 17 -12.30 0.64 -1.91
N ALA A 18 -11.56 0.12 -0.94
CA ALA A 18 -11.56 -1.30 -0.62
C ALA A 18 -12.92 -1.76 -0.07
N LEU A 19 -13.58 -0.93 0.74
CA LEU A 19 -14.93 -1.21 1.23
C LEU A 19 -15.95 -1.27 0.09
N ALA A 20 -15.83 -0.39 -0.91
CA ALA A 20 -16.71 -0.40 -2.09
C ALA A 20 -16.36 -1.49 -3.13
N ASN A 21 -15.16 -2.06 -3.09
CA ASN A 21 -14.71 -3.06 -4.06
C ASN A 21 -13.99 -4.24 -3.36
N PRO A 22 -14.70 -5.35 -3.10
CA PRO A 22 -14.13 -6.48 -2.35
C PRO A 22 -12.95 -7.15 -3.09
N ARG A 23 -12.91 -7.10 -4.43
CA ARG A 23 -11.77 -7.62 -5.19
C ARG A 23 -10.50 -6.79 -4.94
N LEU A 24 -10.64 -5.46 -4.93
CA LEU A 24 -9.54 -4.57 -4.59
C LEU A 24 -9.09 -4.75 -3.13
N ALA A 25 -10.02 -4.99 -2.21
CA ALA A 25 -9.68 -5.29 -0.81
C ALA A 25 -8.78 -6.53 -0.70
N VAL A 26 -9.12 -7.61 -1.42
CA VAL A 26 -8.29 -8.82 -1.47
C VAL A 26 -6.91 -8.53 -2.08
N ASP A 27 -6.84 -7.78 -3.19
CA ASP A 27 -5.59 -7.41 -3.83
C ASP A 27 -4.67 -6.61 -2.88
N LEU A 28 -5.23 -5.64 -2.15
CA LEU A 28 -4.50 -4.83 -1.17
C LEU A 28 -4.06 -5.65 0.05
N LEU A 29 -4.89 -6.57 0.54
CA LEU A 29 -4.53 -7.47 1.64
C LEU A 29 -3.39 -8.41 1.23
N ARG A 30 -3.45 -9.00 0.02
CA ARG A 30 -2.36 -9.82 -0.52
C ARG A 30 -1.07 -9.01 -0.68
N LEU A 31 -1.18 -7.77 -1.15
CA LEU A 31 -0.07 -6.83 -1.23
C LEU A 31 0.58 -6.60 0.14
N ALA A 32 -0.21 -6.22 1.14
CA ALA A 32 0.28 -6.01 2.50
C ALA A 32 0.92 -7.30 3.06
N TRP A 33 0.26 -8.45 2.88
CA TRP A 33 0.73 -9.74 3.36
C TRP A 33 2.10 -10.17 2.82
N SER A 34 2.37 -9.90 1.53
CA SER A 34 3.66 -10.22 0.92
C SER A 34 4.82 -9.39 1.46
N PHE A 35 4.56 -8.16 1.91
CA PHE A 35 5.58 -7.26 2.43
C PHE A 35 5.54 -7.09 3.95
N ARG A 36 4.74 -7.89 4.65
CA ARG A 36 4.51 -7.76 6.10
C ARG A 36 5.82 -7.74 6.89
N ALA A 37 5.89 -6.85 7.89
CA ALA A 37 6.97 -6.88 8.87
C ALA A 37 6.94 -8.17 9.71
N ARG A 38 8.09 -8.72 10.09
CA ARG A 38 8.14 -9.81 11.08
C ARG A 38 7.67 -9.28 12.44
N GLY A 39 6.78 -9.99 13.11
CA GLY A 39 6.25 -9.55 14.41
C GLY A 39 5.19 -8.44 14.33
N TRP A 40 4.57 -8.21 13.15
CA TRP A 40 3.47 -7.25 12.98
C TRP A 40 2.32 -7.41 14.00
N TYR A 41 2.10 -8.63 14.49
CA TYR A 41 1.07 -8.98 15.47
C TYR A 41 1.46 -8.66 16.93
N ARG A 42 2.70 -8.23 17.19
CA ARG A 42 3.17 -7.89 18.54
C ARG A 42 2.89 -6.44 18.93
N HIS A 43 2.64 -5.58 17.94
CA HIS A 43 2.41 -4.15 18.18
C HIS A 43 1.17 -3.65 17.42
N PRO A 44 0.36 -2.78 18.04
CA PRO A 44 -0.73 -2.12 17.33
C PRO A 44 -0.15 -1.32 16.13
N PRO A 45 -0.83 -1.26 14.97
CA PRO A 45 -2.26 -1.57 14.77
C PRO A 45 -2.57 -3.05 14.45
N PHE A 46 -1.66 -4.01 14.68
CA PHE A 46 -1.88 -5.43 14.39
C PHE A 46 -2.33 -5.72 12.95
N LEU A 47 -1.90 -4.87 12.02
CA LEU A 47 -2.12 -5.05 10.59
C LEU A 47 -0.82 -5.57 9.96
N PRO A 48 -0.88 -6.46 8.96
CA PRO A 48 0.29 -6.98 8.27
C PRO A 48 0.87 -5.93 7.31
N LEU A 49 1.19 -4.75 7.82
CA LEU A 49 1.73 -3.64 7.05
C LEU A 49 3.23 -3.83 6.82
N PRO A 50 3.74 -3.34 5.68
CA PRO A 50 5.17 -3.27 5.45
C PRO A 50 5.87 -2.35 6.44
N PRO A 51 7.13 -2.66 6.80
CA PRO A 51 7.92 -1.80 7.69
C PRO A 51 8.20 -0.44 7.04
N ARG A 52 8.40 0.59 7.87
CA ARG A 52 8.56 1.98 7.40
C ARG A 52 9.81 2.14 6.54
N GLU A 53 10.87 1.42 6.86
CA GLU A 53 12.15 1.42 6.14
C GLU A 53 11.96 0.87 4.73
N TYR A 54 11.16 -0.19 4.57
CA TYR A 54 10.81 -0.74 3.26
C TYR A 54 10.02 0.26 2.44
N ILE A 55 9.00 0.90 3.03
CA ILE A 55 8.20 1.92 2.33
C ILE A 55 9.09 3.08 1.89
N ARG A 56 9.96 3.59 2.77
CA ARG A 56 10.89 4.68 2.48
C ARG A 56 11.80 4.36 1.29
N TRP A 57 12.46 3.20 1.34
CA TRP A 57 13.28 2.71 0.23
C TRP A 57 12.47 2.55 -1.07
N ARG A 58 11.23 2.07 -0.96
CA ARG A 58 10.35 1.90 -2.11
C ARG A 58 9.97 3.25 -2.73
N MET A 59 9.73 4.28 -1.90
CA MET A 59 9.41 5.62 -2.39
C MET A 59 10.62 6.27 -3.05
N PHE A 60 11.81 6.13 -2.45
CA PHE A 60 13.05 6.61 -3.06
C PHE A 60 13.32 5.97 -4.42
N THR A 61 13.21 4.64 -4.52
CA THR A 61 13.50 3.93 -5.78
C THR A 61 12.46 4.16 -6.88
N ALA A 62 11.18 4.35 -6.53
CA ALA A 62 10.11 4.53 -7.51
C ALA A 62 9.86 6.00 -7.88
N TYR A 63 10.04 6.92 -6.93
CA TYR A 63 9.67 8.34 -7.07
C TYR A 63 10.83 9.31 -6.84
N GLY A 64 12.02 8.83 -6.45
CA GLY A 64 13.21 9.66 -6.22
C GLY A 64 13.22 10.39 -4.87
N ASP A 65 12.18 10.22 -4.04
CA ASP A 65 12.04 10.86 -2.73
C ASP A 65 11.52 9.85 -1.71
N GLU A 66 12.22 9.74 -0.58
CA GLU A 66 11.91 8.89 0.57
C GLU A 66 10.57 9.25 1.24
N ALA A 67 10.18 10.52 1.17
CA ALA A 67 8.95 11.06 1.74
C ALA A 67 7.79 11.13 0.74
N ALA A 68 8.00 10.72 -0.52
CA ALA A 68 6.97 10.75 -1.53
C ALA A 68 5.75 9.92 -1.12
N VAL A 69 4.57 10.47 -1.37
CA VAL A 69 3.31 9.74 -1.21
C VAL A 69 2.82 9.36 -2.60
N PRO A 70 2.65 8.06 -2.88
CA PRO A 70 2.26 7.63 -4.21
C PRO A 70 0.82 8.06 -4.50
N PRO A 71 0.51 8.39 -5.76
CA PRO A 71 -0.88 8.57 -6.19
C PRO A 71 -1.72 7.32 -5.89
N LEU A 72 -3.00 7.54 -5.53
CA LEU A 72 -3.95 6.47 -5.24
C LEU A 72 -4.01 5.42 -6.35
N GLU A 73 -4.08 5.88 -7.61
CA GLU A 73 -4.23 5.00 -8.76
C GLU A 73 -2.97 4.15 -9.01
N ASP A 74 -1.79 4.63 -8.63
CA ASP A 74 -0.54 3.87 -8.77
C ASP A 74 -0.53 2.69 -7.81
N VAL A 75 -1.01 2.88 -6.57
CA VAL A 75 -1.15 1.79 -5.59
C VAL A 75 -2.17 0.75 -6.09
N VAL A 76 -3.31 1.20 -6.60
CA VAL A 76 -4.37 0.32 -7.12
C VAL A 76 -3.88 -0.47 -8.34
N ARG A 77 -3.21 0.19 -9.28
CA ARG A 77 -2.61 -0.45 -10.47
C ARG A 77 -1.55 -1.46 -10.07
N PHE A 78 -0.68 -1.13 -9.11
CA PHE A 78 0.35 -2.04 -8.63
C PHE A 78 -0.25 -3.28 -7.96
N ALA A 79 -1.28 -3.12 -7.12
CA ALA A 79 -1.98 -4.25 -6.50
C ALA A 79 -2.62 -5.17 -7.54
N ARG A 80 -3.25 -4.61 -8.58
CA ARG A 80 -3.83 -5.37 -9.69
C ARG A 80 -2.77 -6.10 -10.51
N TRP A 81 -1.71 -5.40 -10.89
CA TRP A 81 -0.60 -5.98 -11.65
C TRP A 81 0.01 -7.18 -10.92
N ARG A 82 0.17 -7.11 -9.58
CA ARG A 82 0.64 -8.23 -8.78
C ARG A 82 -0.25 -9.47 -8.89
N ARG A 83 -1.57 -9.32 -8.87
CA ARG A 83 -2.49 -10.46 -9.08
C ARG A 83 -2.30 -11.08 -10.47
N GLU A 84 -2.19 -10.23 -11.49
CA GLU A 84 -2.09 -10.66 -12.89
C GLU A 84 -0.76 -11.36 -13.20
N VAL A 85 0.35 -10.85 -12.67
CA VAL A 85 1.70 -11.34 -12.97
C VAL A 85 2.18 -12.42 -12.00
N MET A 86 1.89 -12.28 -10.70
CA MET A 86 2.40 -13.21 -9.69
C MET A 86 1.43 -14.38 -9.42
N HIS A 87 0.27 -14.44 -10.10
CA HIS A 87 -0.80 -15.43 -9.90
C HIS A 87 -1.19 -15.65 -8.42
N VAL A 88 -1.02 -14.63 -7.57
CA VAL A 88 -1.34 -14.66 -6.13
C VAL A 88 -2.73 -14.17 -5.81
#